data_AF-A0A8S1FAM2-F1
#
_entry.id   AF-A0A8S1FAM2-F1
#
_cell.length_a   1.000
_cell.length_b   1.000
_cell.length_c   1.000
_cell.angle_alpha   90.00
_cell.angle_beta   90.00
_cell.angle_gamma   90.00
#
_symmetry.space_group_name_H-M   'P 1'
#
loop_
_entity.id
_entity.type
_entity.pdbx_description
1 polymer ?
#
loop_
_entity_poly.entity_id
_entity_poly.type
_entity_poly.pdbx_seq_one_letter_code
_entity_poly.pdbx_strand_id
1 'polypeptide(L)'
;MQLLKHTAQIGESAAICMIAERLVNISRLSESLIIQNTTFTDFGFLKNLEVIDQYIEETESRANLIITKNLKLKSLGFSVKTNGITIDISENPKLCISPQEIVKLTDDKQAADKIFDVTICEDMEMPIGYCIIPKSGLLKDLPEYCLYIFGDLIIDENFNFQNSYKLAGVVKIFGSLQIKNTKLRTGSIFPTLFTIYAIKHDHPALEISNNKYLSDMFDVRLISQVYR
;
A
#
# COMPACT_ATOMS: atom_id res chain seq x y z
N MET A 1 -24.37 -7.06 12.25
CA MET A 1 -22.93 -6.74 12.40
C MET A 1 -22.32 -7.76 13.35
N GLN A 2 -21.46 -8.65 12.85
CA GLN A 2 -20.85 -9.72 13.66
C GLN A 2 -19.39 -9.34 13.94
N LEU A 3 -19.05 -9.26 15.23
CA LEU A 3 -17.73 -8.87 15.74
C LEU A 3 -16.99 -10.11 16.22
N LEU A 4 -15.70 -10.22 15.84
CA LEU A 4 -14.79 -11.19 16.43
C LEU A 4 -13.77 -10.49 17.33
N LYS A 5 -13.73 -10.91 18.60
CA LYS A 5 -12.82 -10.42 19.66
C LYS A 5 -11.71 -11.43 19.99
N HIS A 6 -11.20 -12.13 18.98
CA HIS A 6 -10.11 -13.11 19.16
C HIS A 6 -9.23 -13.07 17.91
N THR A 7 -7.94 -13.31 18.11
CA THR A 7 -6.94 -13.40 17.04
C THR A 7 -7.33 -14.52 16.07
N ALA A 8 -7.46 -14.17 14.80
CA ALA A 8 -7.74 -15.12 13.74
C ALA A 8 -6.42 -15.55 13.08
N GLN A 9 -6.03 -16.81 13.28
CA GLN A 9 -4.83 -17.38 12.68
C GLN A 9 -5.20 -18.49 11.68
N ILE A 10 -4.70 -18.36 10.45
CA ILE A 10 -4.97 -19.28 9.33
C ILE A 10 -3.63 -19.78 8.79
N GLY A 11 -3.49 -21.11 8.66
CA GLY A 11 -2.25 -21.77 8.21
C GLY A 11 -2.49 -23.04 7.39
N GLU A 12 -1.41 -23.77 7.11
CA GLU A 12 -1.35 -24.90 6.15
C GLU A 12 -2.34 -26.06 6.45
N SER A 13 -2.64 -26.32 7.73
CA SER A 13 -3.57 -27.39 8.15
C SER A 13 -5.04 -26.99 8.16
N ALA A 14 -5.35 -25.75 7.79
CA ALA A 14 -6.68 -25.20 8.02
C ALA A 14 -7.63 -25.57 6.87
N ALA A 15 -8.64 -26.39 7.17
CA ALA A 15 -9.61 -26.81 6.16
C ALA A 15 -10.44 -25.60 5.69
N ILE A 16 -10.38 -25.33 4.40
CA ILE A 16 -11.03 -24.20 3.71
C ILE A 16 -12.50 -24.04 4.13
N CYS A 17 -13.27 -25.13 4.16
CA CYS A 17 -14.70 -25.09 4.48
C CYS A 17 -14.97 -24.66 5.92
N MET A 18 -14.17 -25.12 6.89
CA MET A 18 -14.38 -24.80 8.31
C MET A 18 -14.06 -23.33 8.62
N ILE A 19 -13.07 -22.74 7.94
CA ILE A 19 -12.73 -21.32 8.10
C ILE A 19 -13.74 -20.44 7.38
N ALA A 20 -14.09 -20.80 6.15
CA ALA A 20 -15.02 -20.02 5.34
C ALA A 20 -16.36 -19.87 6.06
N GLU A 21 -16.92 -20.93 6.64
CA GLU A 21 -18.18 -20.86 7.39
C GLU A 21 -18.10 -19.93 8.60
N ARG A 22 -16.96 -19.88 9.29
CA ARG A 22 -16.80 -19.08 10.52
C ARG A 22 -16.52 -17.61 10.25
N LEU A 23 -15.84 -17.30 9.14
CA LEU A 23 -15.39 -15.94 8.84
C LEU A 23 -16.25 -15.21 7.79
N VAL A 24 -17.07 -15.92 7.01
CA VAL A 24 -17.85 -15.33 5.92
C VAL A 24 -18.79 -14.20 6.39
N ASN A 25 -19.30 -14.24 7.62
CA ASN A 25 -20.23 -13.22 8.12
C ASN A 25 -19.58 -12.13 8.98
N ILE A 26 -18.25 -12.19 9.15
CA ILE A 26 -17.52 -11.24 9.99
C ILE A 26 -17.27 -9.98 9.19
N SER A 27 -17.74 -8.86 9.73
CA SER A 27 -17.55 -7.54 9.13
C SER A 27 -16.54 -6.67 9.87
N ARG A 28 -16.23 -7.00 11.12
CA ARG A 28 -15.25 -6.29 11.94
C ARG A 28 -14.43 -7.27 12.77
N LEU A 29 -13.14 -7.00 12.84
CA LEU A 29 -12.19 -7.75 13.64
C LEU A 29 -11.38 -6.75 14.50
N SER A 30 -11.32 -6.98 15.81
CA SER A 30 -10.68 -6.04 16.75
C SER A 30 -9.36 -6.53 17.33
N GLU A 31 -8.82 -7.63 16.77
CA GLU A 31 -7.53 -8.22 17.13
C GLU A 31 -6.64 -8.43 15.90
N SER A 32 -5.61 -9.28 15.98
CA SER A 32 -4.75 -9.59 14.84
C SER A 32 -5.43 -10.55 13.86
N LEU A 33 -5.18 -10.34 12.56
CA LEU A 33 -5.48 -11.29 11.50
C LEU A 33 -4.15 -11.78 10.92
N ILE A 34 -3.87 -13.08 11.08
CA ILE A 34 -2.62 -13.70 10.67
C ILE A 34 -2.92 -14.82 9.67
N ILE A 35 -2.45 -14.68 8.44
CA ILE A 35 -2.64 -15.65 7.36
C ILE A 35 -1.29 -16.00 6.76
N GLN A 36 -0.78 -17.18 7.07
CA GLN A 36 0.58 -17.56 6.70
C GLN A 36 0.70 -18.98 6.18
N ASN A 37 1.63 -19.21 5.23
CA ASN A 37 1.94 -20.55 4.71
C ASN A 37 0.71 -21.31 4.20
N THR A 38 -0.25 -20.61 3.59
CA THR A 38 -1.46 -21.26 3.06
C THR A 38 -1.30 -21.65 1.59
N THR A 39 -2.20 -22.51 1.11
CA THR A 39 -2.28 -22.91 -0.30
C THR A 39 -3.36 -22.17 -1.09
N PHE A 40 -4.01 -21.19 -0.46
CA PHE A 40 -5.08 -20.38 -1.05
C PHE A 40 -4.58 -19.54 -2.23
N THR A 41 -5.45 -19.34 -3.22
CA THR A 41 -5.22 -18.41 -4.33
C THR A 41 -5.79 -17.02 -4.06
N ASP A 42 -6.75 -16.92 -3.16
CA ASP A 42 -7.38 -15.69 -2.69
C ASP A 42 -8.00 -15.92 -1.30
N PHE A 43 -8.37 -14.84 -0.62
CA PHE A 43 -9.09 -14.87 0.64
C PHE A 43 -10.53 -14.33 0.49
N GLY A 44 -11.21 -14.67 -0.61
CA GLY A 44 -12.59 -14.23 -0.88
C GLY A 44 -13.60 -14.65 0.19
N PHE A 45 -13.27 -15.60 1.05
CA PHE A 45 -14.05 -15.92 2.24
C PHE A 45 -14.09 -14.79 3.28
N LEU A 46 -13.18 -13.81 3.20
CA LEU A 46 -13.16 -12.58 4.00
C LEU A 46 -13.84 -11.40 3.31
N LYS A 47 -14.55 -11.59 2.18
CA LYS A 47 -15.14 -10.49 1.39
C LYS A 47 -16.02 -9.50 2.18
N ASN A 48 -16.59 -9.95 3.29
CA ASN A 48 -17.47 -9.15 4.13
C ASN A 48 -16.70 -8.40 5.23
N LEU A 49 -15.40 -8.66 5.42
CA LEU A 49 -14.55 -7.98 6.40
C LEU A 49 -14.29 -6.53 5.96
N GLU A 50 -14.86 -5.58 6.68
CA GLU A 50 -14.80 -4.16 6.33
C GLU A 50 -13.76 -3.40 7.13
N VAL A 51 -13.54 -3.78 8.39
CA VAL A 51 -12.65 -3.07 9.33
C VAL A 51 -11.83 -4.03 10.18
N ILE A 52 -10.53 -3.75 10.28
CA ILE A 52 -9.66 -4.26 11.34
C ILE A 52 -9.19 -3.09 12.19
N ASP A 53 -9.47 -3.12 13.48
CA ASP A 53 -9.12 -2.04 14.40
C ASP A 53 -8.43 -2.55 15.65
N GLN A 54 -7.61 -1.70 16.26
CA GLN A 54 -7.07 -2.01 17.58
C GLN A 54 -8.18 -1.86 18.64
N TYR A 55 -8.42 -2.90 19.42
CA TYR A 55 -9.20 -2.79 20.66
C TYR A 55 -8.37 -2.08 21.74
N ILE A 56 -8.91 -1.00 22.33
CA ILE A 56 -8.18 -0.04 23.19
C ILE A 56 -8.15 -0.46 24.68
N GLU A 57 -8.60 -1.67 25.05
CA GLU A 57 -8.42 -2.12 26.44
C GLU A 57 -6.95 -2.48 26.70
N GLU A 58 -6.21 -1.50 27.21
CA GLU A 58 -4.99 -1.55 28.05
C GLU A 58 -3.81 -2.44 27.61
N THR A 59 -3.85 -3.03 26.42
CA THR A 59 -2.74 -3.87 25.93
C THR A 59 -1.73 -3.04 25.15
N GLU A 60 -0.46 -3.15 25.53
CA GLU A 60 0.69 -2.58 24.80
C GLU A 60 0.86 -3.17 23.39
N SER A 61 0.16 -4.27 23.07
CA SER A 61 0.22 -4.93 21.77
C SER A 61 -0.74 -4.28 20.77
N ARG A 62 -0.16 -3.64 19.73
CA ARG A 62 -0.92 -3.26 18.53
C ARG A 62 -1.43 -4.53 17.84
N ALA A 63 -2.69 -4.52 17.42
CA ALA A 63 -3.18 -5.55 16.51
C ALA A 63 -2.37 -5.52 15.21
N ASN A 64 -2.26 -6.68 14.56
CA ASN A 64 -1.45 -6.84 13.35
C ASN A 64 -2.29 -7.49 12.25
N LEU A 65 -2.17 -6.97 11.03
CA LEU A 65 -2.57 -7.68 9.82
C LEU A 65 -1.30 -8.29 9.21
N ILE A 66 -1.16 -9.61 9.30
CA ILE A 66 0.00 -10.34 8.79
C ILE A 66 -0.46 -11.31 7.71
N ILE A 67 -0.01 -11.10 6.47
CA ILE A 67 -0.26 -11.99 5.34
C ILE A 67 1.10 -12.31 4.72
N THR A 68 1.69 -13.44 5.08
CA THR A 68 3.05 -13.78 4.59
C THR A 68 3.22 -15.22 4.16
N LYS A 69 4.16 -15.47 3.23
CA LYS A 69 4.54 -16.83 2.78
C LYS A 69 3.40 -17.62 2.13
N ASN A 70 2.40 -16.96 1.54
CA ASN A 70 1.32 -17.62 0.80
C ASN A 70 1.70 -17.73 -0.68
N LEU A 71 2.52 -18.73 -1.03
CA LEU A 71 3.17 -18.85 -2.36
C LEU A 71 2.21 -18.99 -3.56
N LYS A 72 0.94 -19.34 -3.31
CA LYS A 72 -0.11 -19.48 -4.33
C LYS A 72 -1.08 -18.30 -4.37
N LEU A 73 -0.99 -17.37 -3.41
CA LEU A 73 -1.89 -16.23 -3.30
C LEU A 73 -1.70 -15.29 -4.50
N LYS A 74 -2.80 -14.98 -5.20
CA LYS A 74 -2.82 -14.11 -6.37
C LYS A 74 -3.52 -12.78 -6.12
N SER A 75 -4.52 -12.77 -5.23
CA SER A 75 -5.31 -11.59 -4.86
C SER A 75 -5.70 -11.69 -3.39
N LEU A 76 -5.90 -10.56 -2.72
CA LEU A 76 -6.48 -10.59 -1.37
C LEU A 76 -7.92 -11.09 -1.40
N GLY A 77 -8.74 -10.61 -2.35
CA GLY A 77 -10.15 -11.01 -2.45
C GLY A 77 -11.06 -10.37 -1.40
N PHE A 78 -10.55 -9.39 -0.64
CA PHE A 78 -11.31 -8.60 0.32
C PHE A 78 -10.70 -7.19 0.44
N SER A 79 -11.51 -6.23 0.86
CA SER A 79 -11.11 -4.83 0.95
C SER A 79 -11.42 -4.31 2.35
N VAL A 80 -10.39 -4.11 3.15
CA VAL A 80 -10.52 -3.78 4.58
C VAL A 80 -9.92 -2.41 4.89
N LYS A 81 -10.58 -1.66 5.78
CA LYS A 81 -10.02 -0.47 6.40
C LYS A 81 -9.28 -0.86 7.68
N THR A 82 -8.11 -0.29 7.88
CA THR A 82 -7.29 -0.53 9.06
C THR A 82 -7.21 0.72 9.93
N ASN A 83 -7.19 0.58 11.25
CA ASN A 83 -7.08 1.72 12.16
C ASN A 83 -6.17 1.41 13.36
N GLY A 84 -4.98 2.01 13.41
CA GLY A 84 -4.03 1.88 14.50
C GLY A 84 -3.33 0.52 14.57
N ILE A 85 -3.30 -0.24 13.47
CA ILE A 85 -2.72 -1.60 13.43
C ILE A 85 -1.45 -1.62 12.59
N THR A 86 -0.53 -2.51 12.90
CA THR A 86 0.61 -2.75 12.00
C THR A 86 0.17 -3.66 10.85
N ILE A 87 0.81 -3.50 9.69
CA ILE A 87 0.53 -4.30 8.50
C ILE A 87 1.84 -4.92 8.01
N ASP A 88 1.83 -6.22 7.75
CA ASP A 88 2.89 -6.93 7.05
C ASP A 88 2.26 -7.81 5.96
N ILE A 89 2.40 -7.38 4.71
CA ILE A 89 2.01 -8.16 3.53
C ILE A 89 3.27 -8.34 2.68
N SER A 90 3.97 -9.44 2.91
CA SER A 90 5.27 -9.73 2.30
C SER A 90 5.45 -11.21 2.01
N GLU A 91 6.48 -11.57 1.22
CA GLU A 91 6.77 -12.98 0.90
C GLU A 91 5.60 -13.71 0.18
N ASN A 92 4.78 -12.98 -0.58
CA ASN A 92 3.68 -13.54 -1.39
C ASN A 92 3.96 -13.29 -2.89
N PRO A 93 4.86 -14.07 -3.53
CA PRO A 93 5.47 -13.71 -4.82
C PRO A 93 4.50 -13.60 -6.01
N LYS A 94 3.28 -14.11 -5.89
CA LYS A 94 2.25 -14.06 -6.93
C LYS A 94 1.13 -13.06 -6.64
N LEU A 95 1.16 -12.41 -5.48
CA LEU A 95 0.13 -11.49 -5.05
C LEU A 95 0.25 -10.19 -5.85
N CYS A 96 -0.84 -9.81 -6.52
CA CYS A 96 -1.07 -8.43 -6.91
C CYS A 96 -2.22 -7.87 -6.05
N ILE A 97 -2.04 -6.66 -5.56
CA ILE A 97 -3.04 -5.92 -4.78
C ILE A 97 -3.66 -4.87 -5.70
N SER A 98 -4.98 -4.72 -5.63
CA SER A 98 -5.64 -3.65 -6.35
C SER A 98 -5.33 -2.27 -5.77
N PRO A 99 -5.28 -1.23 -6.61
CA PRO A 99 -5.18 0.16 -6.17
C PRO A 99 -6.17 0.55 -5.06
N GLN A 100 -7.39 0.04 -5.14
CA GLN A 100 -8.45 0.27 -4.16
C GLN A 100 -8.18 -0.42 -2.82
N GLU A 101 -7.72 -1.67 -2.84
CA GLU A 101 -7.36 -2.42 -1.63
C GLU A 101 -6.22 -1.74 -0.88
N ILE A 102 -5.12 -1.38 -1.58
CA ILE A 102 -3.97 -0.76 -0.91
C ILE A 102 -4.29 0.65 -0.39
N VAL A 103 -5.12 1.43 -1.09
CA VAL A 103 -5.59 2.72 -0.58
C VAL A 103 -6.42 2.52 0.69
N LYS A 104 -7.30 1.51 0.74
CA LYS A 104 -8.13 1.25 1.92
C LYS A 104 -7.32 0.72 3.11
N LEU A 105 -6.35 -0.15 2.86
CA LEU A 105 -5.36 -0.63 3.85
C LEU A 105 -4.47 0.51 4.38
N THR A 106 -4.31 1.58 3.61
CA THR A 106 -3.48 2.72 4.00
C THR A 106 -4.28 3.95 4.41
N ASP A 107 -5.61 3.86 4.45
CA ASP A 107 -6.52 4.90 4.94
C ASP A 107 -6.59 4.93 6.48
N ASP A 108 -5.41 4.89 7.09
CA ASP A 108 -5.23 5.00 8.53
C ASP A 108 -4.64 6.38 8.86
N LYS A 109 -5.27 7.08 9.80
CA LYS A 109 -4.81 8.37 10.31
C LYS A 109 -3.74 8.22 11.38
N GLN A 110 -3.60 7.02 11.98
CA GLN A 110 -2.65 6.74 13.04
C GLN A 110 -1.30 6.26 12.49
N ALA A 111 -0.23 6.50 13.25
CA ALA A 111 1.11 6.06 12.88
C ALA A 111 1.35 4.62 13.34
N ALA A 112 1.31 3.70 12.38
CA ALA A 112 1.68 2.31 12.55
C ALA A 112 2.62 1.87 11.41
N ASP A 113 3.46 0.88 11.71
CA ASP A 113 4.41 0.31 10.76
C ASP A 113 3.66 -0.46 9.68
N LYS A 114 4.07 -0.25 8.43
CA LYS A 114 3.46 -0.90 7.25
C LYS A 114 4.56 -1.45 6.37
N ILE A 115 4.59 -2.76 6.23
CA ILE A 115 5.53 -3.52 5.41
C ILE A 115 4.73 -4.11 4.26
N PHE A 116 5.15 -3.79 3.04
CA PHE A 116 4.54 -4.24 1.80
C PHE A 116 5.62 -4.72 0.85
N ASP A 117 5.51 -5.96 0.40
CA ASP A 117 6.28 -6.49 -0.73
C ASP A 117 5.29 -7.09 -1.74
N VAL A 118 4.70 -6.20 -2.53
CA VAL A 118 3.51 -6.48 -3.34
C VAL A 118 3.62 -5.82 -4.72
N THR A 119 2.89 -6.37 -5.68
CA THR A 119 2.69 -5.73 -6.99
C THR A 119 1.31 -5.08 -7.06
N ILE A 120 1.16 -4.04 -7.88
CA ILE A 120 -0.14 -3.42 -8.16
C ILE A 120 -0.73 -4.08 -9.41
N CYS A 121 -1.97 -4.53 -9.36
CA CYS A 121 -2.63 -5.09 -10.54
C CYS A 121 -2.90 -3.98 -11.57
N GLU A 122 -2.45 -4.15 -12.82
CA GLU A 122 -2.55 -3.12 -13.89
C GLU A 122 -3.82 -3.24 -14.76
N ASP A 123 -4.44 -4.43 -14.85
CA ASP A 123 -5.51 -4.74 -15.80
C ASP A 123 -6.92 -4.45 -15.25
N MET A 124 -7.10 -3.34 -14.52
CA MET A 124 -8.36 -3.03 -13.85
C MET A 124 -8.86 -1.63 -14.12
N GLU A 125 -10.19 -1.46 -14.03
CA GLU A 125 -10.81 -0.15 -14.11
C GLU A 125 -10.42 0.70 -12.89
N MET A 126 -9.78 1.83 -13.17
CA MET A 126 -9.26 2.74 -12.14
C MET A 126 -10.32 3.77 -11.76
N PRO A 127 -10.58 3.98 -10.46
CA PRO A 127 -11.40 5.10 -10.02
C PRO A 127 -10.81 6.43 -10.46
N ILE A 128 -11.66 7.45 -10.57
CA ILE A 128 -11.22 8.81 -10.90
C ILE A 128 -10.13 9.26 -9.92
N GLY A 129 -9.04 9.79 -10.46
CA GLY A 129 -7.88 10.27 -9.70
C GLY A 129 -6.87 9.18 -9.32
N TYR A 130 -7.10 7.92 -9.68
CA TYR A 130 -6.13 6.83 -9.50
C TYR A 130 -5.36 6.64 -10.81
N CYS A 131 -4.03 6.74 -10.75
CA CYS A 131 -3.18 6.73 -11.93
C CYS A 131 -2.02 5.76 -11.78
N ILE A 132 -1.79 4.92 -12.77
CA ILE A 132 -0.59 4.08 -12.86
C ILE A 132 0.48 4.86 -13.62
N ILE A 133 1.73 4.83 -13.16
CA ILE A 133 2.85 5.37 -13.93
C ILE A 133 2.93 4.63 -15.27
N PRO A 134 2.88 5.33 -16.41
CA PRO A 134 2.88 4.67 -17.71
C PRO A 134 4.22 3.99 -17.97
N LYS A 135 4.20 2.84 -18.67
CA LYS A 135 5.42 2.09 -19.06
C LYS A 135 6.40 2.90 -19.90
N SER A 136 5.93 3.95 -20.57
CA SER A 136 6.78 4.89 -21.29
C SER A 136 7.66 5.74 -20.37
N GLY A 137 7.30 5.87 -19.09
CA GLY A 137 7.92 6.78 -18.13
C GLY A 137 7.62 8.26 -18.38
N LEU A 138 6.78 8.59 -19.36
CA LEU A 138 6.52 9.97 -19.78
C LEU A 138 5.25 10.53 -19.13
N LEU A 139 5.36 11.70 -18.49
CA LEU A 139 4.20 12.38 -17.88
C LEU A 139 3.10 12.75 -18.89
N LYS A 140 3.43 12.91 -20.17
CA LYS A 140 2.42 13.16 -21.19
C LYS A 140 1.37 12.04 -21.27
N ASP A 141 1.78 10.80 -20.97
CA ASP A 141 0.95 9.60 -21.01
C ASP A 141 0.28 9.31 -19.65
N LEU A 142 0.65 10.05 -18.59
CA LEU A 142 -0.04 10.00 -17.30
C LEU A 142 -1.42 10.66 -17.44
N PRO A 143 -2.51 10.09 -16.89
CA PRO A 143 -3.81 10.74 -16.91
C PRO A 143 -3.81 12.12 -16.25
N GLU A 144 -4.82 12.94 -16.56
CA GLU A 144 -5.03 14.22 -15.88
C GLU A 144 -5.65 14.01 -14.49
N TYR A 145 -5.45 14.98 -13.59
CA TYR A 145 -6.06 15.03 -12.25
C TYR A 145 -5.74 13.83 -11.33
N CYS A 146 -4.54 13.27 -11.43
CA CYS A 146 -4.08 12.21 -10.55
C CYS A 146 -3.99 12.70 -9.09
N LEU A 147 -4.71 12.03 -8.20
CA LEU A 147 -4.64 12.20 -6.75
C LEU A 147 -3.76 11.12 -6.10
N TYR A 148 -3.81 9.91 -6.66
CA TYR A 148 -3.01 8.76 -6.23
C TYR A 148 -2.22 8.22 -7.40
N ILE A 149 -0.91 8.06 -7.20
CA ILE A 149 -0.02 7.43 -8.18
C ILE A 149 0.38 6.04 -7.69
N PHE A 150 0.34 5.07 -8.60
CA PHE A 150 0.80 3.70 -8.39
C PHE A 150 2.00 3.42 -9.30
N GLY A 151 3.13 3.03 -8.71
CA GLY A 151 4.39 2.79 -9.40
C GLY A 151 5.52 3.73 -8.97
N ASP A 152 6.69 3.49 -9.53
CA ASP A 152 7.93 4.20 -9.21
C ASP A 152 8.08 5.43 -10.09
N LEU A 153 8.26 6.61 -9.46
CA LEU A 153 8.45 7.88 -10.16
C LEU A 153 9.91 8.32 -10.03
N ILE A 154 10.58 8.47 -11.18
CA ILE A 154 12.00 8.85 -11.26
C ILE A 154 12.09 10.24 -11.86
N ILE A 155 12.68 11.18 -11.12
CA ILE A 155 13.04 12.53 -11.56
C ILE A 155 14.56 12.61 -11.61
N ASP A 156 15.10 12.46 -12.81
CA ASP A 156 16.53 12.49 -13.06
C ASP A 156 16.97 13.61 -14.04
N GLU A 157 18.17 13.48 -14.59
CA GLU A 157 18.72 14.37 -15.61
C GLU A 157 17.99 14.30 -16.97
N ASN A 158 17.31 13.17 -17.24
CA ASN A 158 16.55 12.92 -18.45
C ASN A 158 15.05 13.22 -18.28
N PHE A 159 14.63 13.53 -17.05
CA PHE A 159 13.23 13.82 -16.75
C PHE A 159 12.72 15.02 -17.56
N ASN A 160 11.67 14.78 -18.36
CA ASN A 160 11.01 15.82 -19.10
C ASN A 160 10.00 16.55 -18.20
N PHE A 161 10.33 17.78 -17.81
CA PHE A 161 9.46 18.64 -17.01
C PHE A 161 8.20 19.13 -17.76
N GLN A 162 8.10 18.89 -19.08
CA GLN A 162 6.85 19.10 -19.80
C GLN A 162 5.77 18.19 -19.23
N ASN A 163 4.60 18.76 -18.95
CA ASN A 163 3.48 18.08 -18.27
C ASN A 163 3.71 17.78 -16.78
N SER A 164 4.73 18.39 -16.16
CA SER A 164 4.93 18.34 -14.70
C SER A 164 3.73 18.83 -13.89
N TYR A 165 2.88 19.69 -14.47
CA TYR A 165 1.63 20.17 -13.86
C TYR A 165 0.67 19.03 -13.47
N LYS A 166 0.76 17.85 -14.11
CA LYS A 166 -0.05 16.67 -13.77
C LYS A 166 0.26 16.09 -12.39
N LEU A 167 1.43 16.42 -11.84
CA LEU A 167 1.86 16.00 -10.51
C LEU A 167 1.36 16.95 -9.41
N ALA A 168 0.79 18.11 -9.78
CA ALA A 168 0.42 19.16 -8.82
C ALA A 168 -0.66 18.72 -7.82
N GLY A 169 -1.58 17.84 -8.24
CA GLY A 169 -2.68 17.33 -7.42
C GLY A 169 -2.38 16.01 -6.69
N VAL A 170 -1.18 15.45 -6.85
CA VAL A 170 -0.84 14.13 -6.31
C VAL A 170 -0.67 14.23 -4.80
N VAL A 171 -1.52 13.51 -4.06
CA VAL A 171 -1.53 13.49 -2.60
C VAL A 171 -0.77 12.29 -2.04
N LYS A 172 -0.85 11.13 -2.70
CA LYS A 172 -0.11 9.92 -2.29
C LYS A 172 0.56 9.22 -3.47
N ILE A 173 1.73 8.67 -3.21
CA ILE A 173 2.45 7.76 -4.11
C ILE A 173 2.54 6.39 -3.45
N PHE A 174 2.16 5.34 -4.17
CA PHE A 174 2.33 3.94 -3.82
C PHE A 174 3.45 3.36 -4.69
N GLY A 175 4.67 3.34 -4.16
CA GLY A 175 5.90 3.13 -4.92
C GLY A 175 7.06 3.90 -4.32
N SER A 176 8.09 4.11 -5.13
CA SER A 176 9.23 4.98 -4.80
C SER A 176 9.15 6.32 -5.53
N LEU A 177 9.64 7.37 -4.88
CA LEU A 177 9.98 8.64 -5.52
C LEU A 177 11.50 8.80 -5.48
N GLN A 178 12.12 8.80 -6.65
CA GLN A 178 13.56 8.92 -6.81
C GLN A 178 13.88 10.27 -7.44
N ILE A 179 14.65 11.11 -6.76
CA ILE A 179 15.08 12.42 -7.25
C ILE A 179 16.61 12.40 -7.29
N LYS A 180 17.20 12.26 -8.49
CA LYS A 180 18.64 11.99 -8.63
C LYS A 180 19.27 12.76 -9.78
N ASN A 181 20.44 13.37 -9.59
CA ASN A 181 21.15 14.10 -10.66
C ASN A 181 20.28 15.14 -11.41
N THR A 182 19.20 15.64 -10.81
CA THR A 182 18.24 16.49 -11.52
C THR A 182 18.63 17.96 -11.49
N LYS A 183 18.06 18.74 -12.43
CA LYS A 183 18.14 20.21 -12.46
C LYS A 183 17.04 20.88 -11.63
N LEU A 184 16.20 20.10 -10.96
CA LEU A 184 15.18 20.61 -10.05
C LEU A 184 15.82 21.46 -8.94
N ARG A 185 15.24 22.64 -8.69
CA ARG A 185 15.71 23.56 -7.65
C ARG A 185 14.95 23.41 -6.35
N THR A 186 13.66 23.09 -6.45
CA THR A 186 12.76 22.95 -5.30
C THR A 186 11.79 21.80 -5.53
N GLY A 187 11.26 21.24 -4.44
CA GLY A 187 10.21 20.23 -4.47
C GLY A 187 8.83 20.69 -4.98
N SER A 188 8.69 21.90 -5.54
CA SER A 188 7.40 22.53 -5.85
C SER A 188 6.57 21.85 -6.94
N ILE A 189 7.15 20.89 -7.65
CA ILE A 189 6.43 19.99 -8.58
C ILE A 189 5.41 19.10 -7.85
N PHE A 190 5.56 18.93 -6.53
CA PHE A 190 4.65 18.17 -5.65
C PHE A 190 4.09 19.04 -4.51
N PRO A 191 3.28 20.06 -4.80
CA PRO A 191 2.80 20.99 -3.78
C PRO A 191 1.78 20.37 -2.82
N THR A 192 1.17 19.24 -3.19
CA THR A 192 0.12 18.56 -2.39
C THR A 192 0.53 17.17 -1.91
N LEU A 193 1.74 16.70 -2.25
CA LEU A 193 2.20 15.37 -1.91
C LEU A 193 2.43 15.26 -0.42
N PHE A 194 1.60 14.44 0.23
CA PHE A 194 1.60 14.30 1.67
C PHE A 194 2.17 12.96 2.12
N THR A 195 2.08 11.90 1.32
CA THR A 195 2.56 10.56 1.74
C THR A 195 3.13 9.74 0.61
N ILE A 196 4.25 9.05 0.89
CA ILE A 196 4.81 8.03 -0.01
C ILE A 196 4.89 6.71 0.74
N TYR A 197 4.33 5.67 0.15
CA TYR A 197 4.32 4.30 0.66
C TYR A 197 5.28 3.44 -0.15
N ALA A 198 6.34 2.91 0.49
CA ALA A 198 7.16 1.86 -0.11
C ALA A 198 6.34 0.57 -0.21
N ILE A 199 6.16 0.05 -1.42
CA ILE A 199 5.37 -1.17 -1.69
C ILE A 199 6.22 -2.36 -2.16
N LYS A 200 7.54 -2.17 -2.27
CA LYS A 200 8.54 -3.19 -2.60
C LYS A 200 9.64 -3.17 -1.56
N HIS A 201 10.17 -4.33 -1.20
CA HIS A 201 11.18 -4.46 -0.15
C HIS A 201 12.51 -3.76 -0.47
N ASP A 202 12.93 -3.79 -1.72
CA ASP A 202 14.22 -3.31 -2.20
C ASP A 202 14.22 -1.85 -2.66
N HIS A 203 13.08 -1.15 -2.56
CA HIS A 203 12.94 0.23 -3.03
C HIS A 203 12.51 1.16 -1.88
N PRO A 204 13.35 2.12 -1.45
CA PRO A 204 12.96 3.09 -0.45
C PRO A 204 11.81 3.98 -0.97
N ALA A 205 10.93 4.41 -0.07
CA ALA A 205 9.81 5.29 -0.41
C ALA A 205 10.30 6.60 -1.07
N LEU A 206 11.37 7.19 -0.55
CA LEU A 206 11.98 8.40 -1.09
C LEU A 206 13.50 8.21 -1.15
N GLU A 207 14.07 8.50 -2.31
CA GLU A 207 15.52 8.56 -2.50
C GLU A 207 15.90 9.90 -3.13
N ILE A 208 16.82 10.61 -2.48
CA ILE A 208 17.33 11.90 -2.96
C ILE A 208 18.85 11.82 -2.97
N SER A 209 19.46 11.95 -4.16
CA SER A 209 20.92 11.89 -4.28
C SER A 209 21.45 12.79 -5.39
N ASN A 210 22.65 13.34 -5.19
CA ASN A 210 23.42 14.04 -6.23
C ASN A 210 22.70 15.22 -6.94
N ASN A 211 21.76 15.89 -6.26
CA ASN A 211 21.02 17.03 -6.83
C ASN A 211 21.69 18.37 -6.48
N LYS A 212 22.62 18.82 -7.32
CA LYS A 212 23.45 20.02 -7.06
C LYS A 212 22.66 21.30 -6.78
N TYR A 213 21.48 21.46 -7.38
CA TYR A 213 20.70 22.69 -7.33
C TYR A 213 19.49 22.63 -6.41
N LEU A 214 19.21 21.47 -5.83
CA LEU A 214 18.04 21.26 -4.99
C LEU A 214 18.29 21.88 -3.62
N SER A 215 17.59 22.99 -3.33
CA SER A 215 17.77 23.76 -2.10
C SER A 215 16.62 23.59 -1.10
N ASP A 216 15.48 23.07 -1.57
CA ASP A 216 14.26 22.93 -0.74
C ASP A 216 13.41 21.74 -1.19
N MET A 217 12.73 21.11 -0.24
CA MET A 217 11.92 19.90 -0.42
C MET A 217 10.51 20.11 0.12
N PHE A 218 9.55 19.40 -0.47
CA PHE A 218 8.18 19.36 0.03
C PHE A 218 8.10 18.64 1.38
N ASP A 219 7.16 19.05 2.25
CA ASP A 219 6.91 18.40 3.54
C ASP A 219 6.09 17.12 3.31
N VAL A 220 6.73 15.95 3.50
CA VAL A 220 6.13 14.64 3.20
C VAL A 220 6.27 13.69 4.36
N ARG A 221 5.21 12.95 4.63
CA ARG A 221 5.25 11.80 5.52
C ARG A 221 5.75 10.58 4.75
N LEU A 222 6.90 10.05 5.15
CA LEU A 222 7.42 8.80 4.61
C LEU A 222 6.88 7.63 5.43
N ILE A 223 6.19 6.71 4.77
CA ILE A 223 5.86 5.40 5.35
C ILE A 223 6.80 4.40 4.69
N SER A 224 7.96 4.26 5.33
CA SER A 224 8.99 3.31 4.92
C SER A 224 8.85 2.00 5.68
N GLN A 225 9.42 0.94 5.11
CA GLN A 225 9.59 -0.31 5.81
C GLN A 225 10.55 -0.11 6.98
N VAL A 226 10.13 -0.41 8.20
CA VAL A 226 11.03 -0.45 9.35
C VAL A 226 11.87 -1.72 9.20
N TYR A 227 13.13 -1.57 8.81
CA TYR A 227 14.10 -2.66 8.88
C TYR A 227 14.33 -3.01 10.36
N ARG A 228 13.90 -4.20 10.78
CA ARG A 228 14.30 -4.82 12.05
C ARG A 228 15.31 -5.92 11.79
#